data_AF-A0A7C2G2Y7-F1
#
_entry.id   AF-A0A7C2G2Y7-F1
#
_cell.length_a   1.000
_cell.length_b   1.000
_cell.length_c   1.000
_cell.angle_alpha   90.00
_cell.angle_beta   90.00
_cell.angle_gamma   90.00
#
_symmetry.space_group_name_H-M   'P 1'
#
loop_
_entity.id
_entity.type
_entity.pdbx_description
1 polymer ?
#
loop_
_entity_poly.entity_id
_entity_poly.type
_entity_poly.pdbx_seq_one_letter_code
_entity_poly.pdbx_strand_id
1 'polypeptide(L)' 'MSETSVFVIIIAAIFTNNILLANFLGMCSFIACSGQIGTALGLGTAVTFVMTMTTMLNYAIYYLVLVKFHLEHLQF' A
#
# COMPACT_ATOMS: atom_id res chain seq x y z
N MET A 1 -18.42 -20.43 19.54
CA MET A 1 -17.09 -20.37 18.90
C MET A 1 -17.32 -19.73 17.56
N SER A 2 -17.30 -18.39 17.57
CA SER A 2 -18.02 -17.60 16.56
C SER A 2 -17.43 -17.82 15.18
N GLU A 3 -18.32 -17.95 14.20
CA GLU A 3 -18.05 -18.06 12.78
C GLU A 3 -17.23 -16.86 12.30
N THR A 4 -15.94 -16.82 12.59
CA THR A 4 -15.00 -15.90 11.96
C THR A 4 -14.89 -16.34 10.51
N SER A 5 -15.83 -15.83 9.71
CA SER A 5 -15.86 -15.94 8.27
C SER A 5 -14.43 -15.80 7.75
N VAL A 6 -14.00 -16.76 6.93
CA VAL A 6 -12.64 -16.80 6.32
C VAL A 6 -12.24 -15.43 5.74
N PHE A 7 -13.22 -14.68 5.26
CA PHE A 7 -13.10 -13.30 4.81
C PHE A 7 -12.47 -12.32 5.83
N VAL A 8 -12.88 -12.36 7.10
CA VAL A 8 -12.34 -11.48 8.17
C VAL A 8 -10.89 -11.84 8.47
N ILE A 9 -10.56 -13.13 8.46
CA ILE A 9 -9.20 -13.61 8.71
C ILE A 9 -8.26 -13.16 7.57
N ILE A 10 -8.72 -13.25 6.31
CA ILE A 10 -7.96 -12.78 5.15
C ILE A 10 -7.72 -11.26 5.21
N ILE A 11 -8.74 -10.47 5.53
CA ILE A 11 -8.59 -9.01 5.67
C ILE A 11 -7.62 -8.65 6.79
N ALA A 12 -7.76 -9.28 7.96
CA ALA A 12 -6.86 -9.04 9.09
C ALA A 12 -5.41 -9.43 8.76
N ALA A 13 -5.21 -10.52 8.02
CA ALA A 13 -3.88 -10.97 7.60
C ALA A 13 -3.22 -9.99 6.61
N ILE A 14 -3.97 -9.43 5.67
CA ILE A 14 -3.44 -8.53 4.63
C ILE A 14 -3.13 -7.13 5.19
N PHE A 15 -3.99 -6.56 6.04
CA PHE A 15 -3.86 -5.16 6.47
C PHE A 15 -3.27 -4.99 7.86
N THR A 16 -3.63 -5.85 8.81
CA THR A 16 -3.22 -5.70 10.23
C THR A 16 -2.00 -6.54 10.57
N ASN A 17 -1.89 -7.74 10.00
CA ASN A 17 -0.78 -8.65 10.26
C ASN A 17 0.42 -8.44 9.32
N ASN A 18 0.24 -7.68 8.24
CA ASN A 18 1.30 -7.41 7.30
C ASN A 18 2.18 -6.24 7.78
N ILE A 19 3.32 -6.58 8.39
CA ILE A 19 4.27 -5.59 8.95
C ILE A 19 4.81 -4.61 7.88
N LEU A 20 4.91 -5.03 6.62
CA LEU A 20 5.40 -4.16 5.53
C LEU A 20 4.42 -3.03 5.25
N LEU A 21 3.13 -3.33 5.22
CA LEU A 21 2.08 -2.31 5.01
C LEU A 21 1.86 -1.45 6.26
N ALA A 22 1.89 -2.05 7.44
CA ALA A 22 1.54 -1.37 8.69
C ALA A 22 2.67 -0.53 9.28
N ASN A 23 3.93 -0.93 9.09
CA ASN A 23 5.09 -0.32 9.77
C ASN A 23 6.10 0.33 8.81
N PHE A 24 6.27 -0.20 7.59
CA PHE A 24 7.28 0.30 6.66
C PHE A 24 6.72 1.33 5.67
N LEU A 25 5.45 1.22 5.28
CA LEU A 25 4.79 2.19 4.42
C LEU A 25 4.56 3.51 5.17
N GLY A 26 5.27 4.56 4.75
CA GLY A 26 5.08 5.90 5.32
C GLY A 26 5.68 6.08 6.73
N MET A 27 6.65 5.26 7.12
CA MET A 27 7.35 5.39 8.42
C MET A 27 7.84 6.82 8.69
N CYS A 28 8.39 7.49 7.67
CA CYS A 28 8.90 8.85 7.76
C CYS A 28 7.81 9.86 8.12
N SER A 29 6.65 9.76 7.46
CA SER A 29 5.51 10.64 7.66
C SER A 29 4.68 10.25 8.90
N PHE A 30 4.70 8.97 9.29
CA PHE A 30 4.14 8.48 10.54
C PHE A 30 4.87 9.05 11.75
N ILE A 31 6.22 8.99 11.77
CA ILE A 31 7.03 9.57 12.86
C ILE A 31 6.78 11.09 12.99
N ALA A 32 6.60 11.80 11.86
CA ALA A 32 6.36 13.25 11.87
C ALA A 32 4.94 13.66 12.31
N CYS A 33 3.91 12.86 11.99
CA CYS A 33 2.50 13.22 12.23
C CYS A 33 1.81 12.41 13.33
N SER A 34 2.49 11.47 14.01
CA SER A 34 1.89 10.61 15.04
C SER A 34 1.27 11.36 16.24
N GLY A 35 1.65 12.62 16.47
CA GLY A 35 1.16 13.42 17.60
C GLY A 35 -0.20 14.09 17.39
N GLN A 36 -0.73 14.14 16.17
CA GLN A 36 -1.98 14.85 15.84
C GLN A 36 -2.92 13.97 15.02
N ILE A 37 -4.06 13.58 15.62
CA ILE A 37 -5.05 12.69 14.98
C ILE A 37 -5.63 13.32 13.70
N GLY A 38 -5.81 14.65 13.68
CA GLY A 38 -6.34 15.37 12.52
C GLY A 38 -5.43 15.28 11.29
N THR A 39 -4.11 15.40 11.47
CA THR A 39 -3.15 15.28 10.36
C THR A 39 -2.95 13.83 9.94
N ALA A 40 -3.03 12.88 10.88
CA ALA A 40 -2.93 11.44 10.59
C ALA A 40 -4.05 10.95 9.65
N LEU A 41 -5.29 11.43 9.83
CA LEU A 41 -6.41 11.10 8.94
C LEU A 41 -6.19 11.67 7.52
N GLY A 42 -5.77 12.93 7.41
CA GLY A 42 -5.46 13.55 6.12
C GLY A 42 -4.33 12.81 5.38
N LEU A 43 -3.25 12.48 6.10
CA LEU A 43 -2.13 11.73 5.56
C LEU A 43 -2.55 10.33 5.05
N GLY A 44 -3.36 9.60 5.83
CA GLY A 44 -3.83 8.27 5.45
C GLY A 44 -4.68 8.28 4.16
N THR A 45 -5.54 9.28 3.99
CA THR A 45 -6.34 9.42 2.76
C THR A 45 -5.48 9.78 1.54
N ALA A 46 -4.49 10.65 1.72
CA ALA A 46 -3.59 11.02 0.63
C ALA A 46 -2.74 9.83 0.17
N VAL A 47 -2.18 9.05 1.10
CA VAL A 47 -1.32 7.90 0.78
C VAL A 47 -2.10 6.80 0.09
N THR A 48 -3.30 6.46 0.56
CA THR A 48 -4.13 5.42 -0.07
C THR A 48 -4.52 5.79 -1.51
N PHE A 49 -4.83 7.07 -1.76
CA PHE A 49 -5.13 7.57 -3.10
C PHE A 49 -3.92 7.49 -4.04
N VAL A 50 -2.78 8.06 -3.64
CA VAL A 50 -1.56 8.09 -4.48
C VAL A 50 -1.04 6.68 -4.73
N MET A 51 -1.06 5.80 -3.73
CA MET A 51 -0.61 4.41 -3.88
C MET A 51 -1.48 3.64 -4.88
N THR A 52 -2.81 3.75 -4.78
CA THR A 52 -3.73 3.07 -5.70
C THR A 52 -3.49 3.52 -7.14
N MET A 53 -3.34 4.82 -7.37
CA MET A 53 -3.11 5.38 -8.71
C MET A 53 -1.72 4.98 -9.25
N THR A 54 -0.69 5.03 -8.42
CA THR A 54 0.69 4.71 -8.82
C THR A 54 0.82 3.22 -9.17
N THR A 55 0.25 2.33 -8.38
CA THR A 55 0.27 0.89 -8.67
C THR A 55 -0.46 0.57 -9.98
N MET A 56 -1.62 1.19 -10.22
CA MET A 56 -2.37 0.99 -11.48
C MET A 56 -1.56 1.45 -12.70
N LEU A 57 -0.94 2.62 -12.62
CA LEU A 57 -0.11 3.16 -13.70
C LEU A 57 1.16 2.34 -13.92
N ASN A 58 1.84 1.94 -12.85
CA ASN A 58 3.05 1.11 -12.92
C ASN A 58 2.74 -0.25 -13.56
N TYR A 59 1.62 -0.88 -13.21
CA TYR A 59 1.16 -2.11 -13.84
C TYR A 59 0.96 -1.93 -15.36
N ALA A 60 0.30 -0.85 -15.78
CA ALA A 60 0.12 -0.58 -17.21
C ALA A 60 1.45 -0.39 -17.94
N ILE A 61 2.40 0.36 -17.34
CA ILE A 61 3.72 0.62 -17.92
C ILE A 61 4.56 -0.67 -17.98
N TYR A 62 4.49 -1.51 -16.95
CA TYR A 62 5.24 -2.76 -16.89
C TYR A 62 4.87 -3.71 -18.04
N TYR A 63 3.57 -3.94 -18.24
CA TYR A 63 3.08 -4.85 -19.28
C TYR A 63 3.14 -4.28 -20.70
N LEU A 64 2.93 -2.97 -20.87
CA LEU A 64 2.90 -2.35 -22.21
C LEU A 64 4.28 -1.97 -22.73
N VAL A 65 5.23 -1.62 -21.83
CA VAL A 65 6.53 -1.06 -22.23
C VAL A 65 7.66 -2.00 -21.81
N LEU A 66 7.82 -2.32 -20.54
CA LEU A 66 9.00 -3.07 -20.06
C LEU A 66 9.06 -4.50 -20.61
N VAL A 67 7.94 -5.23 -20.55
CA VAL A 67 7.86 -6.61 -21.04
C VAL A 67 7.97 -6.68 -22.56
N LYS A 68 7.44 -5.67 -23.28
CA LYS A 68 7.49 -5.63 -24.75
C LYS A 68 8.88 -5.28 -25.28
N PHE A 69 9.62 -4.43 -24.58
CA PHE A 69 10.94 -4.01 -25.00
C PHE A 69 12.09 -4.82 -24.36
N HIS A 70 11.80 -5.76 -23.46
CA HIS A 70 12.81 -6.58 -22.76
C HIS A 70 13.76 -5.73 -21.87
N LEU A 71 13.28 -4.59 -21.36
CA LEU A 71 14.02 -3.67 -20.47
C LEU A 71 13.70 -3.95 -19.00
N GLU A 72 13.62 -5.22 -18.63
CA GLU A 72 13.22 -5.67 -17.29
C GLU A 72 14.15 -5.15 -16.18
N HIS A 73 15.38 -4.72 -16.49
CA HIS A 73 16.32 -4.15 -15.52
C HIS A 73 15.91 -2.76 -14.98
N LEU A 74 14.97 -2.06 -15.64
CA LEU A 74 14.53 -0.72 -15.20
C LEU A 74 13.32 -0.76 -14.25
N GLN A 75 12.88 -1.95 -13.82
CA GLN A 75 11.86 -2.09 -12.78
C GLN A 75 12.46 -1.70 -11.41
N PHE A 76 12.39 -0.42 -11.08
CA PHE A 76 12.72 0.12 -9.75
C PHE A 76 11.44 0.64 -9.08
#